data_AF-A0A0P1BDR9-F1
#
_entry.id   AF-A0A0P1BDR9-F1
#
_cell.length_a   1.000
_cell.length_b   1.000
_cell.length_c   1.000
_cell.angle_alpha   90.00
_cell.angle_beta   90.00
_cell.angle_gamma   90.00
#
_symmetry.space_group_name_H-M   'P 1'
#
loop_
_entity.id
_entity.type
_entity.pdbx_description
1 polymer ?
#
loop_
_entity_poly.entity_id
_entity_poly.type
_entity_poly.pdbx_seq_one_letter_code
_entity_poly.pdbx_strand_id
1 'polypeptide(L)'
;MPLNYAKWDALELSDDSDVEVHPNVDKKSFIKWKQRDIHEKRAQAKADMEGLQKELELNANLDGQLSKVIDDLASTGSSSYSQLVSRLTGERQSSGRASAAPSPEDMVLSLLLQINEEPRVKGKSGLELDDALSQAVKDHRGKLAQRTKDAKQELDKLKEDEKRKITSEGIKEGWSSGHVTKAEEAAPSSKTPSQKKTETTLSGLYARRSEERQASYRERPHAPVLRQVGKGRRDALLPAQLAAEQSNTSSSADGAGQEQIQLVAEDPSTIIGFEVPEGPPPDHIELEGEGTEGMDVEKVREFLQKRWDIFAAFTGEMKEALKSKELDKVNKVLGEMPVEEAEELVAKLDEAGILSFSSSEVRDETGKA
;
A
#
# COMPACT_ATOMS: atom_id res chain seq x y z
N MET A 1 17.87 43.06 6.86
CA MET A 1 16.96 42.26 6.01
C MET A 1 16.15 41.35 6.91
N PRO A 2 14.87 41.08 6.62
CA PRO A 2 14.10 40.06 7.34
C PRO A 2 14.75 38.68 7.17
N LEU A 3 14.69 37.84 8.20
CA LEU A 3 15.02 36.42 8.09
C LEU A 3 13.89 35.71 7.36
N ASN A 4 14.20 34.94 6.33
CA ASN A 4 13.21 34.19 5.55
C ASN A 4 13.26 32.70 5.95
N TYR A 5 12.15 32.19 6.46
CA TYR A 5 11.98 30.79 6.86
C TYR A 5 11.09 29.98 5.89
N ALA A 6 10.57 30.58 4.82
CA ALA A 6 9.60 29.97 3.89
C ALA A 6 10.10 28.69 3.16
N LYS A 7 11.38 28.35 3.31
CA LYS A 7 11.90 27.02 2.94
C LYS A 7 11.16 25.89 3.68
N TRP A 8 10.78 26.12 4.94
CA TRP A 8 10.18 25.09 5.80
C TRP A 8 8.68 24.89 5.55
N ASP A 9 8.03 25.83 4.86
CA ASP A 9 6.60 25.76 4.50
C ASP A 9 6.30 24.61 3.51
N ALA A 10 7.34 24.08 2.84
CA ALA A 10 7.25 22.97 1.88
C ALA A 10 7.68 21.60 2.45
N LEU A 11 7.65 21.45 3.78
CA LEU A 11 7.96 20.19 4.48
C LEU A 11 6.78 19.22 4.39
N GLU A 12 6.98 18.04 3.79
CA GLU A 12 5.92 17.03 3.60
C GLU A 12 6.12 15.87 4.59
N LEU A 13 5.60 16.02 5.80
CA LEU A 13 5.62 14.98 6.83
C LEU A 13 4.59 13.88 6.50
N SER A 14 5.04 12.62 6.53
CA SER A 14 4.17 11.44 6.39
C SER A 14 3.59 10.95 7.72
N ASP A 15 4.19 11.34 8.84
CA ASP A 15 3.78 10.99 10.21
C ASP A 15 3.56 12.28 11.02
N ASP A 16 2.53 13.03 10.63
CA ASP A 16 2.11 14.23 11.35
C ASP A 16 1.08 13.89 12.43
N SER A 17 1.59 13.56 13.62
CA SER A 17 0.76 13.28 14.79
C SER A 17 -0.01 14.50 15.33
N ASP A 18 0.34 15.73 14.93
CA ASP A 18 -0.32 16.96 15.42
C ASP A 18 -1.42 17.46 14.48
N VAL A 19 -1.67 16.77 13.37
CA VAL A 19 -2.69 17.18 12.39
C VAL A 19 -4.07 17.40 13.03
N GLU A 20 -4.64 18.58 12.79
CA GLU A 20 -6.02 18.89 13.18
C GLU A 20 -6.97 18.13 12.24
N VAL A 21 -7.91 17.38 12.83
CA VAL A 21 -8.97 16.67 12.10
C VAL A 21 -10.33 17.15 12.58
N HIS A 22 -11.32 17.10 11.68
CA HIS A 22 -12.70 17.44 12.05
C HIS A 22 -13.23 16.47 13.14
N PRO A 23 -14.04 16.91 14.12
CA PRO A 23 -14.51 16.06 15.23
C PRO A 23 -15.20 14.74 14.86
N ASN A 24 -15.67 14.60 13.62
CA ASN A 24 -16.30 13.38 13.10
C ASN A 24 -15.34 12.42 12.38
N VAL A 25 -14.06 12.77 12.25
CA VAL A 25 -13.02 11.98 11.56
C VAL A 25 -12.08 11.38 12.59
N ASP A 26 -11.90 10.05 12.58
CA ASP A 26 -10.88 9.42 13.43
C ASP A 26 -9.47 9.84 12.98
N LYS A 27 -8.75 10.52 13.87
CA LYS A 27 -7.39 10.98 13.65
C LYS A 27 -6.43 9.86 13.25
N LYS A 28 -6.60 8.62 13.76
CA LYS A 28 -5.69 7.51 13.46
C LYS A 28 -5.86 6.99 12.04
N SER A 29 -7.09 6.72 11.61
CA SER A 29 -7.39 6.32 10.23
C SER A 29 -7.00 7.42 9.23
N PHE A 30 -7.24 8.69 9.56
CA PHE A 30 -6.84 9.83 8.73
C PHE A 30 -5.32 9.94 8.54
N ILE A 31 -4.52 9.81 9.62
CA ILE A 31 -3.05 9.82 9.52
C ILE A 31 -2.56 8.64 8.66
N LYS A 32 -3.05 7.42 8.89
CA LYS A 32 -2.68 6.23 8.09
C LYS A 32 -3.05 6.40 6.61
N TRP A 33 -4.24 6.92 6.32
CA TRP A 33 -4.67 7.21 4.95
C TRP A 33 -3.77 8.25 4.28
N LYS A 34 -3.49 9.36 4.98
CA LYS A 34 -2.64 10.43 4.45
C LYS A 34 -1.19 9.98 4.25
N GLN A 35 -0.67 9.15 5.15
CA GLN A 35 0.62 8.48 4.98
C GLN A 35 0.63 7.65 3.69
N ARG A 36 -0.38 6.79 3.48
CA ARG A 36 -0.51 5.99 2.25
C ARG A 36 -0.57 6.86 1.00
N ASP A 37 -1.44 7.87 0.99
CA ASP A 37 -1.60 8.83 -0.12
C ASP A 37 -0.28 9.53 -0.47
N ILE A 38 0.50 9.95 0.54
CA ILE A 38 1.83 10.54 0.35
C ILE A 38 2.81 9.52 -0.25
N HIS A 39 2.86 8.28 0.25
CA HIS A 39 3.73 7.23 -0.32
C HIS A 39 3.32 6.84 -1.74
N GLU A 40 2.03 6.74 -2.02
CA GLU A 40 1.46 6.39 -3.33
C GLU A 40 1.79 7.48 -4.36
N LYS A 41 1.57 8.76 -4.02
CA LYS A 41 1.96 9.91 -4.85
C LYS A 41 3.46 9.98 -5.10
N ARG A 42 4.30 9.65 -4.10
CA ARG A 42 5.76 9.57 -4.26
C ARG A 42 6.18 8.42 -5.17
N ALA A 43 5.58 7.24 -4.99
CA ALA A 43 5.83 6.08 -5.85
C ALA A 43 5.41 6.35 -7.30
N GLN A 44 4.27 6.99 -7.51
CA GLN A 44 3.80 7.41 -8.82
C GLN A 44 4.74 8.44 -9.47
N ALA A 45 5.07 9.55 -8.78
CA ALA A 45 5.97 10.57 -9.32
C ALA A 45 7.35 9.99 -9.69
N LYS A 46 7.89 9.08 -8.86
CA LYS A 46 9.13 8.36 -9.12
C LYS A 46 9.03 7.45 -10.35
N ALA A 47 7.93 6.70 -10.48
CA ALA A 47 7.68 5.84 -11.64
C ALA A 47 7.51 6.66 -12.94
N ASP A 48 6.80 7.79 -12.88
CA ASP A 48 6.60 8.71 -14.01
C ASP A 48 7.93 9.32 -14.47
N MET A 49 8.76 9.79 -13.53
CA MET A 49 10.12 10.27 -13.83
C MET A 49 11.03 9.20 -14.40
N GLU A 50 10.95 7.96 -13.91
CA GLU A 50 11.74 6.83 -14.42
C GLU A 50 11.26 6.43 -15.82
N GLY A 51 9.95 6.43 -16.05
CA GLY A 51 9.33 6.21 -17.36
C GLY A 51 9.76 7.25 -18.39
N LEU A 52 9.67 8.54 -18.05
CA LEU A 52 10.13 9.64 -18.90
C LEU A 52 11.65 9.57 -19.17
N GLN A 53 12.47 9.18 -18.19
CA GLN A 53 13.91 9.00 -18.41
C GLN A 53 14.20 7.86 -19.41
N LYS A 54 13.53 6.72 -19.26
CA LYS A 54 13.63 5.59 -20.20
C LYS A 54 13.12 5.98 -21.59
N GLU A 55 12.02 6.74 -21.68
CA GLU A 55 11.50 7.24 -22.96
C GLU A 55 12.53 8.14 -23.66
N LEU A 56 13.21 9.04 -22.93
CA LEU A 56 14.24 9.90 -23.53
C LEU A 56 15.46 9.11 -24.02
N GLU A 57 15.86 8.04 -23.33
CA GLU A 57 16.91 7.12 -23.78
C GLU A 57 16.49 6.36 -25.05
N LEU A 58 15.25 5.82 -25.07
CA LEU A 58 14.69 5.15 -26.24
C LEU A 58 14.57 6.11 -27.44
N ASN A 59 14.04 7.31 -27.24
CA ASN A 59 13.89 8.32 -28.28
C ASN A 59 15.25 8.77 -28.85
N ALA A 60 16.30 8.85 -28.03
CA ALA A 60 17.67 9.13 -28.50
C ALA A 60 18.22 8.00 -29.38
N ASN A 61 17.98 6.74 -29.02
CA ASN A 61 18.36 5.58 -29.84
C ASN A 61 17.58 5.55 -31.17
N LEU A 62 16.26 5.83 -31.12
CA LEU A 62 15.40 5.90 -32.31
C LEU A 62 15.81 7.05 -33.24
N ASP A 63 16.12 8.25 -32.73
CA ASP A 63 16.59 9.36 -33.56
C ASP A 63 17.91 9.03 -34.28
N GLY A 64 18.84 8.37 -33.59
CA GLY A 64 20.10 7.90 -34.16
C GLY A 64 19.97 6.71 -35.13
N GLN A 65 18.85 5.99 -35.12
CA GLN A 65 18.51 5.01 -36.15
C GLN A 65 17.85 5.73 -37.35
N LEU A 66 16.87 6.61 -37.12
CA LEU A 66 16.19 7.37 -38.18
C LEU A 66 17.14 8.31 -38.93
N SER A 67 18.16 8.88 -38.28
CA SER A 67 19.18 9.68 -38.97
C SER A 67 19.93 8.85 -40.01
N LYS A 68 20.33 7.61 -39.66
CA LYS A 68 20.99 6.68 -40.59
C LYS A 68 20.07 6.31 -41.75
N VAL A 69 18.79 6.06 -41.50
CA VAL A 69 17.81 5.81 -42.57
C VAL A 69 17.72 7.00 -43.54
N ILE A 70 17.77 8.24 -43.03
CA ILE A 70 17.76 9.46 -43.87
C ILE A 70 19.05 9.55 -44.70
N ASP A 71 20.21 9.26 -44.13
CA ASP A 71 21.51 9.31 -44.81
C ASP A 71 21.65 8.18 -45.86
N ASP A 72 21.16 6.97 -45.54
CA ASP A 72 21.12 5.80 -46.43
C ASP A 72 20.12 6.00 -47.59
N LEU A 73 18.99 6.67 -47.34
CA LEU A 73 18.05 7.10 -48.39
C LEU A 73 18.66 8.17 -49.29
N ALA A 74 19.37 9.15 -48.72
CA ALA A 74 19.99 10.23 -49.48
C ALA A 74 21.16 9.76 -50.37
N SER A 75 21.82 8.66 -50.01
CA SER A 75 22.94 8.08 -50.76
C SER A 75 22.53 6.98 -51.75
N THR A 76 21.54 6.15 -51.39
CA THR A 76 21.24 4.89 -52.10
C THR A 76 19.77 4.78 -52.56
N GLY A 77 18.91 5.71 -52.17
CA GLY A 77 17.48 5.72 -52.51
C GLY A 77 16.69 4.58 -51.85
N SER A 78 15.49 4.30 -52.36
CA SER A 78 14.54 3.30 -51.85
C SER A 78 15.08 1.86 -51.78
N SER A 79 16.22 1.57 -52.42
CA SER A 79 16.92 0.28 -52.34
C SER A 79 17.43 -0.01 -50.93
N SER A 80 18.13 0.95 -50.29
CA SER A 80 18.66 0.77 -48.93
C SER A 80 17.53 0.60 -47.91
N TYR A 81 16.46 1.39 -48.07
CA TYR A 81 15.24 1.27 -47.28
C TYR A 81 14.60 -0.12 -47.38
N SER A 82 14.44 -0.64 -48.61
CA SER A 82 13.84 -1.97 -48.85
C SER A 82 14.70 -3.10 -48.28
N GLN A 83 16.03 -2.99 -48.39
CA GLN A 83 16.99 -3.90 -47.77
C GLN A 83 16.89 -3.88 -46.25
N LEU A 84 16.81 -2.68 -45.64
CA LEU A 84 16.70 -2.50 -44.19
C LEU A 84 15.40 -3.10 -43.65
N VAL A 85 14.25 -2.81 -44.27
CA VAL A 85 12.95 -3.41 -43.89
C VAL A 85 13.01 -4.94 -43.99
N SER A 86 13.59 -5.48 -45.06
CA SER A 86 13.76 -6.94 -45.24
C SER A 86 14.65 -7.54 -44.16
N ARG A 87 15.76 -6.86 -43.83
CA ARG A 87 16.70 -7.26 -42.78
C ARG A 87 16.03 -7.29 -41.41
N LEU A 88 15.41 -6.18 -40.98
CA LEU A 88 14.73 -6.08 -39.68
C LEU A 88 13.59 -7.10 -39.57
N THR A 89 12.86 -7.36 -40.67
CA THR A 89 11.81 -8.39 -40.70
C THR A 89 12.41 -9.78 -40.45
N GLY A 90 13.53 -10.11 -41.08
CA GLY A 90 14.26 -11.36 -40.87
C GLY A 90 14.89 -11.47 -39.46
N GLU A 91 15.43 -10.39 -38.93
CA GLU A 91 15.94 -10.32 -37.55
C GLU A 91 14.82 -10.54 -36.53
N ARG A 92 13.66 -9.90 -36.68
CA ARG A 92 12.47 -10.19 -35.84
C ARG A 92 12.06 -11.66 -35.93
N GLN A 93 11.88 -12.20 -37.13
CA GLN A 93 11.46 -13.59 -37.34
C GLN A 93 12.46 -14.60 -36.75
N SER A 94 13.77 -14.39 -36.95
CA SER A 94 14.81 -15.27 -36.44
C SER A 94 15.02 -15.18 -34.93
N SER A 95 14.75 -14.02 -34.32
CA SER A 95 14.89 -13.82 -32.87
C SER A 95 13.92 -14.65 -32.02
N GLY A 96 12.84 -15.19 -32.62
CA GLY A 96 11.80 -15.94 -31.91
C GLY A 96 11.09 -15.12 -30.81
N ARG A 97 11.23 -13.80 -30.83
CA ARG A 97 10.95 -12.92 -29.69
C ARG A 97 9.47 -12.60 -29.55
N ALA A 98 8.69 -13.61 -29.18
CA ALA A 98 7.29 -13.48 -28.76
C ALA A 98 7.12 -12.85 -27.36
N SER A 99 8.17 -12.27 -26.77
CA SER A 99 8.23 -11.92 -25.35
C SER A 99 8.15 -10.42 -25.08
N ALA A 100 6.94 -10.00 -24.70
CA ALA A 100 6.57 -8.84 -23.87
C ALA A 100 6.91 -7.40 -24.31
N ALA A 101 8.09 -7.08 -24.84
CA ALA A 101 8.51 -5.69 -25.06
C ALA A 101 9.21 -5.49 -26.43
N PRO A 102 8.79 -4.50 -27.25
CA PRO A 102 9.45 -4.17 -28.52
C PRO A 102 10.90 -3.70 -28.33
N SER A 103 11.83 -4.23 -29.13
CA SER A 103 13.17 -3.66 -29.29
C SER A 103 13.10 -2.25 -29.95
N PRO A 104 14.09 -1.36 -29.78
CA PRO A 104 14.22 -0.16 -30.62
C PRO A 104 14.17 -0.47 -32.12
N GLU A 105 14.81 -1.56 -32.54
CA GLU A 105 14.77 -2.08 -33.92
C GLU A 105 13.37 -2.52 -34.34
N ASP A 106 12.58 -3.08 -33.41
CA ASP A 106 11.18 -3.45 -33.65
C ASP A 106 10.26 -2.25 -33.82
N MET A 107 10.53 -1.18 -33.07
CA MET A 107 9.80 0.09 -33.17
C MET A 107 10.13 0.79 -34.49
N VAL A 108 11.41 0.82 -34.91
CA VAL A 108 11.80 1.31 -36.24
C VAL A 108 11.14 0.49 -37.34
N LEU A 109 11.17 -0.84 -37.29
CA LEU A 109 10.48 -1.69 -38.28
C LEU A 109 8.99 -1.35 -38.36
N SER A 110 8.31 -1.20 -37.21
CA SER A 110 6.90 -0.83 -37.17
C SER A 110 6.62 0.51 -37.85
N LEU A 111 7.48 1.51 -37.61
CA LEU A 111 7.35 2.84 -38.22
C LEU A 111 7.62 2.80 -39.75
N LEU A 112 8.61 2.04 -40.21
CA LEU A 112 8.89 1.91 -41.65
C LEU A 112 7.75 1.17 -42.38
N LEU A 113 7.16 0.15 -41.76
CA LEU A 113 5.97 -0.50 -42.30
C LEU A 113 4.76 0.46 -42.35
N GLN A 114 4.60 1.31 -41.33
CA GLN A 114 3.56 2.35 -41.35
C GLN A 114 3.80 3.39 -42.46
N ILE A 115 5.04 3.81 -42.69
CA ILE A 115 5.41 4.75 -43.77
C ILE A 115 5.07 4.17 -45.15
N ASN A 116 5.24 2.86 -45.37
CA ASN A 116 4.90 2.21 -46.65
C ASN A 116 3.40 2.26 -46.97
N GLU A 117 2.55 2.27 -45.94
CA GLU A 117 1.10 2.36 -46.08
C GLU A 117 0.58 3.80 -46.22
N GLU A 118 1.44 4.82 -46.04
CA GLU A 118 1.02 6.21 -46.19
C GLU A 118 0.61 6.54 -47.64
N PRO A 119 -0.51 7.27 -47.86
CA PRO A 119 -0.96 7.67 -49.20
C PRO A 119 0.06 8.47 -50.02
N ARG A 120 1.08 9.05 -49.36
CA ARG A 120 2.16 9.81 -49.99
C ARG A 120 3.27 8.92 -50.56
N VAL A 121 3.37 7.67 -50.12
CA VAL A 121 4.43 6.70 -50.44
C VAL A 121 3.85 5.53 -51.26
N LYS A 122 2.68 5.03 -50.84
CA LYS A 122 2.01 3.88 -51.41
C LYS A 122 1.78 4.01 -52.92
N GLY A 123 2.26 3.04 -53.69
CA GLY A 123 2.10 2.98 -55.14
C GLY A 123 3.09 3.82 -55.96
N LYS A 124 4.02 4.56 -55.33
CA LYS A 124 5.10 5.28 -56.04
C LYS A 124 6.26 4.36 -56.40
N SER A 125 7.08 4.80 -57.35
CA SER A 125 8.29 4.09 -57.78
C SER A 125 9.36 5.05 -58.31
N GLY A 126 10.62 4.60 -58.31
CA GLY A 126 11.76 5.42 -58.75
C GLY A 126 11.96 6.68 -57.88
N LEU A 127 12.39 7.76 -58.50
CA LEU A 127 12.74 9.02 -57.81
C LEU A 127 11.58 9.59 -56.98
N GLU A 128 10.32 9.44 -57.43
CA GLU A 128 9.15 9.91 -56.67
C GLU A 128 8.94 9.14 -55.35
N LEU A 129 9.38 7.87 -55.31
CA LEU A 129 9.37 7.06 -54.09
C LEU A 129 10.51 7.47 -53.16
N ASP A 130 11.70 7.73 -53.70
CA ASP A 130 12.87 8.18 -52.93
C ASP A 130 12.58 9.52 -52.22
N ASP A 131 12.03 10.49 -52.96
CA ASP A 131 11.60 11.77 -52.40
C ASP A 131 10.51 11.60 -51.34
N ALA A 132 9.48 10.79 -51.63
CA ALA A 132 8.38 10.54 -50.71
C ALA A 132 8.83 9.88 -49.39
N LEU A 133 9.66 8.84 -49.47
CA LEU A 133 10.24 8.18 -48.29
C LEU A 133 11.12 9.13 -47.50
N SER A 134 11.99 9.90 -48.18
CA SER A 134 12.88 10.84 -47.49
C SER A 134 12.11 11.91 -46.72
N GLN A 135 10.97 12.40 -47.25
CA GLN A 135 10.11 13.36 -46.55
C GLN A 135 9.32 12.70 -45.43
N ALA A 136 8.74 11.51 -45.64
CA ALA A 136 7.98 10.81 -44.61
C ALA A 136 8.84 10.48 -43.37
N VAL A 137 10.07 9.97 -43.57
CA VAL A 137 11.00 9.68 -42.46
C VAL A 137 11.42 10.97 -41.74
N LYS A 138 11.64 12.08 -42.46
CA LYS A 138 11.92 13.40 -41.86
C LYS A 138 10.74 13.94 -41.05
N ASP A 139 9.51 13.84 -41.57
CA ASP A 139 8.28 14.25 -40.89
C ASP A 139 8.11 13.48 -39.56
N HIS A 140 8.29 12.15 -39.57
CA HIS A 140 8.22 11.33 -38.36
C HIS A 140 9.37 11.60 -37.37
N ARG A 141 10.59 11.82 -37.85
CA ARG A 141 11.71 12.28 -37.00
C ARG A 141 11.40 13.62 -36.35
N GLY A 142 10.75 14.54 -37.07
CA GLY A 142 10.25 15.81 -36.52
C GLY A 142 9.24 15.63 -35.38
N LYS A 143 8.29 14.68 -35.52
CA LYS A 143 7.34 14.31 -34.45
C LYS A 143 8.06 13.72 -33.24
N LEU A 144 9.03 12.82 -33.45
CA LEU A 144 9.85 12.24 -32.39
C LEU A 144 10.63 13.32 -31.62
N ALA A 145 11.24 14.27 -32.33
CA ALA A 145 11.94 15.39 -31.73
C ALA A 145 11.00 16.29 -30.89
N GLN A 146 9.77 16.52 -31.36
CA GLN A 146 8.76 17.26 -30.61
C GLN A 146 8.33 16.51 -29.34
N ARG A 147 7.98 15.21 -29.41
CA ARG A 147 7.68 14.41 -28.21
C ARG A 147 8.85 14.38 -27.23
N THR A 148 10.08 14.23 -27.74
CA THR A 148 11.31 14.26 -26.91
C THR A 148 11.50 15.60 -26.19
N LYS A 149 11.09 16.71 -26.79
CA LYS A 149 11.09 18.03 -26.15
C LYS A 149 10.02 18.12 -25.06
N ASP A 150 8.81 17.64 -25.34
CA ASP A 150 7.69 17.70 -24.40
C ASP A 150 7.95 16.79 -23.17
N ALA A 151 8.45 15.56 -23.39
CA ALA A 151 8.88 14.64 -22.35
C ALA A 151 10.00 15.21 -21.45
N LYS A 152 10.94 15.99 -22.03
CA LYS A 152 11.95 16.73 -21.24
C LYS A 152 11.31 17.80 -20.36
N GLN A 153 10.35 18.56 -20.90
CA GLN A 153 9.65 19.59 -20.12
C GLN A 153 8.78 18.99 -19.00
N GLU A 154 8.16 17.84 -19.23
CA GLU A 154 7.44 17.07 -18.21
C GLU A 154 8.39 16.59 -17.11
N LEU A 155 9.51 15.98 -17.48
CA LEU A 155 10.53 15.48 -16.55
C LEU A 155 11.17 16.61 -15.72
N ASP A 156 11.45 17.76 -16.33
CA ASP A 156 12.03 18.91 -15.62
C ASP A 156 11.04 19.54 -14.65
N LYS A 157 9.74 19.62 -14.98
CA LYS A 157 8.68 20.05 -14.05
C LYS A 157 8.57 19.12 -12.84
N LEU A 158 8.48 17.80 -13.05
CA LEU A 158 8.43 16.82 -11.96
C LEU A 158 9.65 16.94 -11.05
N LYS A 159 10.86 17.07 -11.62
CA LYS A 159 12.10 17.30 -10.86
C LYS A 159 12.13 18.64 -10.13
N GLU A 160 11.45 19.69 -10.61
CA GLU A 160 11.31 20.94 -9.88
C GLU A 160 10.32 20.82 -8.72
N ASP A 161 9.18 20.16 -8.93
CA ASP A 161 8.16 19.96 -7.89
C ASP A 161 8.64 19.03 -6.77
N GLU A 162 9.42 18.00 -7.09
CA GLU A 162 10.12 17.21 -6.07
C GLU A 162 11.16 18.02 -5.29
N LYS A 163 11.95 18.87 -5.95
CA LYS A 163 12.95 19.73 -5.26
C LYS A 163 12.31 20.79 -4.38
N ARG A 164 11.06 21.18 -4.65
CA ARG A 164 10.28 22.09 -3.79
C ARG A 164 9.89 21.40 -2.48
N LYS A 165 9.52 20.11 -2.54
CA LYS A 165 9.16 19.31 -1.36
C LYS A 165 10.39 18.92 -0.55
N ILE A 166 10.33 19.10 0.76
CA ILE A 166 11.31 18.52 1.68
C ILE A 166 10.71 17.23 2.23
N THR A 167 11.21 16.09 1.74
CA THR A 167 10.78 14.74 2.15
C THR A 167 11.88 14.06 2.97
N SER A 168 11.51 13.04 3.75
CA SER A 168 12.44 12.23 4.55
C SER A 168 13.51 11.53 3.70
N GLU A 169 13.15 11.02 2.51
CA GLU A 169 14.11 10.40 1.57
C GLU A 169 15.17 11.39 1.06
N GLY A 170 14.84 12.68 0.99
CA GLY A 170 15.79 13.74 0.63
C GLY A 170 16.78 14.11 1.74
N ILE A 171 16.52 13.69 2.99
CA ILE A 171 17.39 13.96 4.14
C ILE A 171 18.48 12.88 4.18
N LYS A 172 19.73 13.33 4.14
CA LYS A 172 20.91 12.45 4.23
C LYS A 172 21.33 12.27 5.68
N GLU A 173 21.53 11.03 6.11
CA GLU A 173 22.19 10.75 7.38
C GLU A 173 23.65 11.25 7.35
N GLY A 174 24.01 12.14 8.28
CA GLY A 174 25.36 12.68 8.39
C GLY A 174 26.30 11.86 9.29
N TRP A 175 25.75 11.24 10.33
CA TRP A 175 26.47 10.42 11.30
C TRP A 175 25.50 9.47 12.01
N SER A 176 25.86 8.19 12.11
CA SER A 176 25.11 7.18 12.87
C SER A 176 26.08 6.35 13.70
N SER A 177 25.83 6.24 15.00
CA SER A 177 26.66 5.47 15.93
C SER A 177 25.82 4.87 17.05
N GLY A 178 25.67 3.55 17.06
CA GLY A 178 25.03 2.82 18.14
C GLY A 178 26.05 2.31 19.17
N HIS A 179 25.84 2.62 20.45
CA HIS A 179 26.56 1.98 21.56
C HIS A 179 25.57 1.17 22.39
N VAL A 180 25.78 -0.16 22.44
CA VAL A 180 25.09 -1.03 23.39
C VAL A 180 26.00 -1.25 24.59
N THR A 181 25.57 -0.83 25.78
CA THR A 181 26.21 -1.19 27.04
C THR A 181 25.81 -2.63 27.41
N LYS A 182 26.62 -3.60 26.99
CA LYS A 182 26.52 -4.97 27.50
C LYS A 182 26.75 -4.90 29.02
N ALA A 183 25.78 -5.32 29.82
CA ALA A 183 25.98 -5.51 31.24
C ALA A 183 27.12 -6.52 31.44
N GLU A 184 28.11 -6.14 32.24
CA GLU A 184 29.25 -7.00 32.58
C GLU A 184 28.72 -8.26 33.24
N GLU A 185 28.91 -9.43 32.60
CA GLU A 185 28.55 -10.71 33.20
C GLU A 185 29.34 -10.84 34.50
N ALA A 186 28.63 -10.95 35.63
CA ALA A 186 29.24 -10.89 36.95
C ALA A 186 30.27 -12.01 37.12
N ALA A 187 31.54 -11.68 36.92
CA ALA A 187 32.64 -12.62 37.04
C ALA A 187 32.64 -13.24 38.45
N PRO A 188 32.78 -14.58 38.57
CA PRO A 188 32.70 -15.24 39.87
C PRO A 188 33.79 -14.71 40.81
N SER A 189 33.35 -14.20 41.95
CA SER A 189 34.19 -13.46 42.89
C SER A 189 35.38 -14.29 43.38
N SER A 190 36.61 -13.83 43.10
CA SER A 190 37.81 -14.24 43.81
C SER A 190 38.56 -13.03 44.37
N LYS A 191 39.00 -13.14 45.62
CA LYS A 191 39.52 -12.05 46.47
C LYS A 191 40.99 -11.77 46.10
N THR A 192 41.53 -10.55 46.22
CA THR A 192 41.99 -9.91 47.48
C THR A 192 42.66 -8.56 47.12
N PRO A 193 42.61 -7.49 47.95
CA PRO A 193 42.99 -6.13 47.51
C PRO A 193 44.47 -5.75 47.73
N SER A 194 45.02 -4.90 46.85
CA SER A 194 46.32 -4.22 47.04
C SER A 194 46.31 -2.74 46.63
N GLN A 195 46.17 -1.88 47.65
CA GLN A 195 46.81 -0.57 47.85
C GLN A 195 46.93 0.48 46.72
N LYS A 196 46.12 1.54 46.88
CA LYS A 196 46.44 2.99 46.79
C LYS A 196 47.52 3.47 45.79
N LYS A 197 47.09 4.41 44.93
CA LYS A 197 47.61 5.81 45.00
C LYS A 197 46.45 6.80 44.90
N THR A 198 46.47 7.81 45.76
CA THR A 198 45.58 8.98 45.75
C THR A 198 46.38 10.18 45.29
N GLU A 199 45.83 10.97 44.37
CA GLU A 199 46.19 12.38 44.25
C GLU A 199 44.90 13.18 44.09
N THR A 200 44.81 14.30 44.80
CA THR A 200 43.56 15.02 45.05
C THR A 200 43.61 16.39 44.39
N THR A 201 42.59 16.72 43.61
CA THR A 201 42.26 18.12 43.33
C THR A 201 40.75 18.32 43.44
N LEU A 202 40.34 19.32 44.21
CA LEU A 202 38.96 19.53 44.70
C LEU A 202 38.08 20.29 43.72
N SER A 203 36.83 19.85 43.55
CA SER A 203 35.63 20.71 43.65
C SER A 203 34.33 19.88 43.66
N GLY A 204 33.27 20.35 44.33
CA GLY A 204 31.88 19.92 44.08
C GLY A 204 31.33 18.77 44.94
N LEU A 205 30.96 19.05 46.19
CA LEU A 205 30.12 18.15 47.00
C LEU A 205 28.69 18.09 46.44
N TYR A 206 28.20 16.95 45.93
CA TYR A 206 26.76 16.54 45.92
C TYR A 206 26.53 15.10 45.39
N ALA A 207 27.20 14.08 45.96
CA ALA A 207 27.01 12.68 45.50
C ALA A 207 27.24 11.58 46.57
N ARG A 208 26.95 11.83 47.86
CA ARG A 208 27.13 10.79 48.90
C ARG A 208 26.21 10.93 50.12
N ARG A 209 24.89 10.79 49.91
CA ARG A 209 23.89 10.72 51.00
C ARG A 209 22.62 9.95 50.58
N SER A 210 22.75 8.65 50.31
CA SER A 210 21.57 7.78 50.06
C SER A 210 21.76 6.26 50.28
N GLU A 211 22.93 5.76 50.70
CA GLU A 211 23.19 4.30 50.73
C GLU A 211 23.19 3.63 52.13
N GLU A 212 23.02 4.35 53.24
CA GLU A 212 23.03 3.78 54.60
C GLU A 212 21.62 3.43 55.15
N ARG A 213 20.63 3.13 54.29
CA ARG A 213 19.22 2.97 54.76
C ARG A 213 18.43 1.74 54.30
N GLN A 214 19.06 0.72 53.73
CA GLN A 214 18.38 -0.55 53.35
C GLN A 214 19.14 -1.84 53.72
N ALA A 215 20.08 -1.80 54.66
CA ALA A 215 20.91 -2.95 55.05
C ALA A 215 20.74 -3.39 56.52
N SER A 216 19.51 -3.35 57.06
CA SER A 216 19.27 -3.76 58.47
C SER A 216 17.86 -4.30 58.79
N TYR A 217 17.21 -5.04 57.89
CA TYR A 217 16.01 -5.83 58.23
C TYR A 217 15.93 -7.16 57.45
N ARG A 218 16.83 -8.09 57.76
CA ARG A 218 16.61 -9.52 57.47
C ARG A 218 17.08 -10.38 58.65
N GLU A 219 16.19 -11.25 59.09
CA GLU A 219 16.38 -12.36 60.04
C GLU A 219 16.60 -12.03 61.54
N ARG A 220 15.56 -12.30 62.35
CA ARG A 220 15.47 -13.54 63.16
C ARG A 220 14.06 -13.75 63.76
N PRO A 221 13.70 -14.98 64.19
CA PRO A 221 12.31 -15.39 64.47
C PRO A 221 11.95 -15.42 65.97
N HIS A 222 10.65 -15.42 66.31
CA HIS A 222 10.05 -16.23 67.40
C HIS A 222 8.50 -16.20 67.33
N ALA A 223 7.84 -17.21 67.92
CA ALA A 223 6.40 -17.50 67.84
C ALA A 223 5.67 -17.28 69.20
N PRO A 224 4.51 -17.92 69.51
CA PRO A 224 3.14 -17.65 69.01
C PRO A 224 2.14 -17.32 70.16
N VAL A 225 0.90 -16.90 69.84
CA VAL A 225 -0.21 -16.78 70.84
C VAL A 225 -1.56 -17.28 70.27
N LEU A 226 -2.30 -18.08 71.07
CA LEU A 226 -3.65 -18.61 70.78
C LEU A 226 -4.75 -17.53 71.03
N ARG A 227 -5.99 -17.56 70.51
CA ARG A 227 -7.15 -18.49 70.73
C ARG A 227 -8.40 -17.82 70.05
N GLN A 228 -9.62 -18.36 69.88
CA GLN A 228 -10.26 -19.65 70.18
C GLN A 228 -11.50 -19.94 69.27
N VAL A 229 -11.42 -20.92 68.37
CA VAL A 229 -12.46 -21.93 68.00
C VAL A 229 -13.91 -21.50 67.66
N GLY A 230 -14.37 -21.88 66.45
CA GLY A 230 -15.79 -22.07 66.09
C GLY A 230 -15.98 -23.18 65.04
N LYS A 231 -16.54 -24.33 65.48
CA LYS A 231 -16.90 -25.56 64.73
C LYS A 231 -17.37 -25.31 63.27
N GLY A 232 -17.07 -26.10 62.23
CA GLY A 232 -16.53 -27.46 62.16
C GLY A 232 -17.53 -28.45 61.52
N ARG A 233 -17.20 -28.96 60.32
CA ARG A 233 -17.27 -30.38 59.94
C ARG A 233 -16.43 -30.62 58.67
N ARG A 234 -15.94 -31.85 58.51
CA ARG A 234 -15.03 -32.30 57.45
C ARG A 234 -15.80 -33.17 56.46
N ASP A 235 -15.31 -33.25 55.23
CA ASP A 235 -14.84 -34.48 54.54
C ASP A 235 -14.25 -34.01 53.18
N ALA A 236 -12.92 -34.02 52.97
CA ALA A 236 -12.05 -35.16 52.67
C ALA A 236 -12.07 -35.57 51.17
N LEU A 237 -11.11 -35.04 50.39
CA LEU A 237 -10.26 -35.72 49.38
C LEU A 237 -9.49 -34.70 48.51
N LEU A 238 -8.28 -35.06 48.08
CA LEU A 238 -7.35 -34.36 47.18
C LEU A 238 -6.96 -35.36 46.06
N PRO A 239 -6.19 -34.98 45.01
CA PRO A 239 -6.34 -33.82 44.10
C PRO A 239 -6.15 -34.21 42.61
N ALA A 240 -6.90 -33.63 41.64
CA ALA A 240 -6.55 -33.72 40.20
C ALA A 240 -7.31 -32.71 39.32
N GLN A 241 -6.70 -32.29 38.19
CA GLN A 241 -7.29 -31.62 37.00
C GLN A 241 -7.89 -30.20 37.27
N LEU A 242 -7.57 -29.12 36.55
CA LEU A 242 -6.78 -28.86 35.33
C LEU A 242 -7.26 -29.55 34.03
N ALA A 243 -8.56 -29.48 33.76
CA ALA A 243 -9.14 -29.52 32.41
C ALA A 243 -10.61 -29.06 32.48
N ALA A 244 -10.92 -27.82 32.05
CA ALA A 244 -12.29 -27.30 31.96
C ALA A 244 -12.39 -26.14 30.95
N GLU A 245 -11.74 -26.29 29.80
CA GLU A 245 -11.90 -25.41 28.64
C GLU A 245 -12.34 -26.28 27.46
N GLN A 246 -13.63 -26.70 27.47
CA GLN A 246 -14.35 -27.30 26.34
C GLN A 246 -15.83 -27.54 26.70
N SER A 247 -16.66 -26.52 26.45
CA SER A 247 -18.10 -26.66 26.20
C SER A 247 -18.58 -25.32 25.59
N ASN A 248 -19.29 -25.26 24.47
CA ASN A 248 -19.91 -26.35 23.72
C ASN A 248 -20.02 -26.00 22.23
N THR A 249 -19.35 -26.76 21.37
CA THR A 249 -19.61 -26.75 19.92
C THR A 249 -20.93 -27.47 19.63
N SER A 250 -21.94 -26.74 19.18
CA SER A 250 -23.05 -27.32 18.39
C SER A 250 -22.78 -27.06 16.92
N SER A 251 -22.77 -28.00 15.99
CA SER A 251 -22.81 -29.46 16.03
C SER A 251 -22.79 -29.84 14.56
N SER A 252 -21.63 -30.18 14.02
CA SER A 252 -21.54 -30.85 12.72
C SER A 252 -22.10 -32.26 12.89
N ALA A 253 -23.27 -32.51 12.30
CA ALA A 253 -23.92 -33.81 12.31
C ALA A 253 -24.57 -34.09 10.94
N ASP A 254 -24.05 -35.12 10.28
CA ASP A 254 -24.58 -35.86 9.13
C ASP A 254 -24.88 -35.12 7.81
N GLY A 255 -24.17 -35.53 6.74
CA GLY A 255 -24.73 -35.48 5.38
C GLY A 255 -23.82 -35.04 4.24
N ALA A 256 -22.76 -35.79 3.95
CA ALA A 256 -21.83 -35.58 2.81
C ALA A 256 -21.04 -34.25 2.84
N GLY A 257 -19.75 -34.31 2.51
CA GLY A 257 -18.89 -33.12 2.50
C GLY A 257 -19.21 -32.19 1.33
N GLN A 258 -20.18 -31.31 1.54
CA GLN A 258 -20.36 -30.10 0.76
C GLN A 258 -19.59 -28.98 1.47
N GLU A 259 -18.77 -28.27 0.71
CA GLU A 259 -18.05 -27.09 1.19
C GLU A 259 -19.08 -25.99 1.51
N GLN A 260 -18.86 -25.24 2.60
CA GLN A 260 -19.79 -24.22 3.11
C GLN A 260 -19.02 -22.94 3.39
N ILE A 261 -19.65 -21.80 3.10
CA ILE A 261 -19.05 -20.47 3.35
C ILE A 261 -19.55 -19.92 4.68
N GLN A 262 -18.62 -19.44 5.50
CA GLN A 262 -18.90 -18.78 6.77
C GLN A 262 -18.14 -17.46 6.85
N LEU A 263 -18.85 -16.37 7.15
CA LEU A 263 -18.25 -15.09 7.50
C LEU A 263 -17.69 -15.17 8.91
N VAL A 264 -16.36 -15.10 9.02
CA VAL A 264 -15.60 -15.06 10.27
C VAL A 264 -14.72 -13.82 10.23
N ALA A 265 -14.65 -13.09 11.34
CA ALA A 265 -13.73 -11.97 11.47
C ALA A 265 -12.29 -12.47 11.51
N GLU A 266 -11.38 -11.86 10.74
CA GLU A 266 -9.95 -12.20 10.74
C GLU A 266 -9.32 -12.02 12.14
N ASP A 267 -9.85 -11.06 12.92
CA ASP A 267 -9.45 -10.77 14.29
C ASP A 267 -10.62 -10.94 15.28
N PRO A 268 -10.37 -11.44 16.50
CA PRO A 268 -11.38 -11.50 17.58
C PRO A 268 -11.98 -10.13 17.99
N SER A 269 -11.34 -9.03 17.62
CA SER A 269 -11.73 -7.65 17.94
C SER A 269 -12.45 -6.92 16.79
N THR A 270 -12.60 -7.58 15.64
CA THR A 270 -13.35 -7.07 14.47
C THR A 270 -14.79 -7.57 14.51
N ILE A 271 -15.73 -6.63 14.58
CA ILE A 271 -17.17 -6.87 14.60
C ILE A 271 -17.71 -6.67 13.20
N ILE A 272 -18.24 -7.75 12.61
CA ILE A 272 -18.98 -7.73 11.35
C ILE A 272 -20.40 -7.24 11.63
N GLY A 273 -20.78 -6.12 11.03
CA GLY A 273 -22.11 -5.53 11.05
C GLY A 273 -22.80 -5.59 9.69
N PHE A 274 -24.12 -5.35 9.70
CA PHE A 274 -24.93 -5.33 8.49
C PHE A 274 -25.78 -4.06 8.41
N GLU A 275 -25.58 -3.28 7.35
CA GLU A 275 -26.34 -2.06 7.05
C GLU A 275 -27.37 -2.31 5.95
N VAL A 276 -28.58 -2.66 6.36
CA VAL A 276 -29.70 -2.92 5.46
C VAL A 276 -30.36 -1.61 5.01
N PRO A 277 -30.55 -1.37 3.69
CA PRO A 277 -31.31 -0.22 3.21
C PRO A 277 -32.81 -0.37 3.56
N GLU A 278 -33.42 0.70 4.06
CA GLU A 278 -34.81 0.66 4.56
C GLU A 278 -35.88 0.84 3.48
N GLY A 279 -35.50 1.29 2.27
CA GLY A 279 -36.41 1.50 1.14
C GLY A 279 -35.68 1.96 -0.13
N PRO A 280 -36.43 2.16 -1.24
CA PRO A 280 -35.89 2.80 -2.44
C PRO A 280 -35.43 4.24 -2.15
N PRO A 281 -34.53 4.82 -2.97
CA PRO A 281 -34.05 6.19 -2.77
C PRO A 281 -35.21 7.20 -2.80
N PRO A 282 -35.27 8.17 -1.86
CA PRO A 282 -36.31 9.19 -1.87
C PRO A 282 -36.17 10.11 -3.10
N ASP A 283 -37.29 10.63 -3.60
CA ASP A 283 -37.31 11.50 -4.78
C ASP A 283 -36.61 12.85 -4.58
N HIS A 284 -36.34 13.24 -3.33
CA HIS A 284 -35.59 14.43 -2.95
C HIS A 284 -34.41 14.01 -2.07
N ILE A 285 -33.18 14.24 -2.55
CA ILE A 285 -31.94 13.94 -1.83
C ILE A 285 -31.21 15.26 -1.59
N GLU A 286 -31.21 15.72 -0.34
CA GLU A 286 -30.39 16.86 0.10
C GLU A 286 -29.11 16.31 0.74
N LEU A 287 -27.96 16.67 0.16
CA LEU A 287 -26.64 16.25 0.62
C LEU A 287 -26.10 17.27 1.63
N GLU A 288 -26.59 17.23 2.87
CA GLU A 288 -26.09 18.05 3.97
C GLU A 288 -24.88 17.38 4.65
N GLY A 289 -23.70 18.01 4.56
CA GLY A 289 -22.48 17.57 5.25
C GLY A 289 -21.20 18.18 4.67
N GLU A 290 -20.21 18.46 5.51
CA GLU A 290 -18.91 18.95 5.04
C GLU A 290 -18.21 17.87 4.18
N GLY A 291 -17.86 18.22 2.93
CA GLY A 291 -17.33 17.29 1.94
C GLY A 291 -18.31 16.85 0.84
N THR A 292 -19.58 17.25 0.88
CA THR A 292 -20.56 16.97 -0.20
C THR A 292 -20.47 17.93 -1.39
N GLU A 293 -19.70 19.02 -1.28
CA GLU A 293 -19.64 20.14 -2.25
C GLU A 293 -19.19 19.77 -3.68
N GLY A 294 -18.69 18.56 -3.90
CA GLY A 294 -18.31 18.02 -5.20
C GLY A 294 -19.00 16.71 -5.60
N MET A 295 -19.98 16.23 -4.81
CA MET A 295 -20.70 15.00 -5.14
C MET A 295 -21.89 15.27 -6.07
N ASP A 296 -21.92 14.50 -7.16
CA ASP A 296 -22.97 14.55 -8.15
C ASP A 296 -24.22 13.81 -7.62
N VAL A 297 -25.29 14.57 -7.38
CA VAL A 297 -26.54 14.06 -6.76
C VAL A 297 -27.14 12.90 -7.56
N GLU A 298 -26.97 12.91 -8.88
CA GLU A 298 -27.41 11.83 -9.76
C GLU A 298 -26.64 10.53 -9.49
N LYS A 299 -25.32 10.60 -9.29
CA LYS A 299 -24.48 9.43 -8.98
C LYS A 299 -24.76 8.86 -7.59
N VAL A 300 -25.05 9.72 -6.61
CA VAL A 300 -25.50 9.29 -5.27
C VAL A 300 -26.84 8.56 -5.37
N ARG A 301 -27.78 9.08 -6.17
CA ARG A 301 -29.06 8.41 -6.44
C ARG A 301 -28.86 7.06 -7.12
N GLU A 302 -27.99 6.97 -8.14
CA GLU A 302 -27.66 5.70 -8.80
C GLU A 302 -27.03 4.68 -7.85
N PHE A 303 -26.13 5.10 -6.95
CA PHE A 303 -25.51 4.21 -5.97
C PHE A 303 -26.53 3.68 -4.95
N LEU A 304 -27.38 4.56 -4.41
CA LEU A 304 -28.47 4.16 -3.51
C LEU A 304 -29.48 3.24 -4.21
N GLN A 305 -29.78 3.48 -5.49
CA GLN A 305 -30.65 2.63 -6.29
C GLN A 305 -30.04 1.24 -6.49
N LYS A 306 -28.76 1.15 -6.88
CA LYS A 306 -28.04 -0.13 -7.02
C LYS A 306 -28.02 -0.93 -5.71
N ARG A 307 -27.72 -0.27 -4.58
CA ARG A 307 -27.78 -0.88 -3.24
C ARG A 307 -29.17 -1.44 -2.93
N TRP A 308 -30.23 -0.71 -3.25
CA TRP A 308 -31.60 -1.18 -3.08
C TRP A 308 -31.95 -2.35 -4.02
N ASP A 309 -31.57 -2.27 -5.30
CA ASP A 309 -31.88 -3.30 -6.30
C ASP A 309 -31.17 -4.63 -5.98
N ILE A 310 -29.90 -4.58 -5.54
CA ILE A 310 -29.15 -5.74 -5.07
C ILE A 310 -29.83 -6.34 -3.82
N PHE A 311 -30.17 -5.51 -2.83
CA PHE A 311 -30.90 -5.99 -1.64
C PHE A 311 -32.27 -6.59 -2.01
N ALA A 312 -32.98 -5.98 -2.97
CA ALA A 312 -34.27 -6.45 -3.46
C ALA A 312 -34.17 -7.77 -4.24
N ALA A 313 -33.03 -8.08 -4.85
CA ALA A 313 -32.77 -9.34 -5.54
C ALA A 313 -32.54 -10.54 -4.59
N PHE A 314 -32.15 -10.32 -3.33
CA PHE A 314 -31.90 -11.42 -2.38
C PHE A 314 -33.15 -12.23 -2.00
N THR A 315 -32.96 -13.46 -1.54
CA THR A 315 -34.04 -14.33 -1.05
C THR A 315 -34.71 -13.74 0.21
N GLY A 316 -35.95 -14.17 0.50
CA GLY A 316 -36.68 -13.71 1.69
C GLY A 316 -35.94 -14.02 2.99
N GLU A 317 -35.40 -15.24 3.09
CA GLU A 317 -34.63 -15.72 4.24
C GLU A 317 -33.36 -14.90 4.47
N MET A 318 -32.61 -14.58 3.41
CA MET A 318 -31.42 -13.74 3.51
C MET A 318 -31.76 -12.30 3.92
N LYS A 319 -32.87 -11.74 3.43
CA LYS A 319 -33.36 -10.41 3.85
C LYS A 319 -33.75 -10.38 5.32
N GLU A 320 -34.34 -11.45 5.85
CA GLU A 320 -34.66 -11.56 7.28
C GLU A 320 -33.40 -11.74 8.15
N ALA A 321 -32.43 -12.55 7.70
CA ALA A 321 -31.14 -12.68 8.34
C ALA A 321 -30.39 -11.34 8.41
N LEU A 322 -30.28 -10.60 7.30
CA LEU A 322 -29.64 -9.29 7.25
C LEU A 322 -30.37 -8.26 8.15
N LYS A 323 -31.71 -8.25 8.15
CA LYS A 323 -32.51 -7.37 9.03
C LYS A 323 -32.30 -7.63 10.52
N SER A 324 -31.94 -8.87 10.90
CA SER A 324 -31.62 -9.20 12.29
C SER A 324 -30.29 -8.61 12.76
N LYS A 325 -29.38 -8.26 11.83
CA LYS A 325 -28.01 -7.79 12.09
C LYS A 325 -27.13 -8.77 12.90
N GLU A 326 -27.56 -10.02 13.06
CA GLU A 326 -26.81 -11.06 13.77
C GLU A 326 -26.01 -11.92 12.78
N LEU A 327 -24.69 -11.98 12.97
CA LEU A 327 -23.76 -12.76 12.14
C LEU A 327 -24.13 -14.25 12.08
N ASP A 328 -24.59 -14.84 13.19
CA ASP A 328 -24.95 -16.26 13.25
C ASP A 328 -26.14 -16.61 12.34
N LYS A 329 -27.12 -15.70 12.19
CA LYS A 329 -28.27 -15.90 11.31
C LYS A 329 -27.88 -15.79 9.84
N VAL A 330 -26.97 -14.86 9.51
CA VAL A 330 -26.42 -14.71 8.16
C VAL A 330 -25.57 -15.93 7.77
N ASN A 331 -24.68 -16.37 8.67
CA ASN A 331 -23.85 -17.56 8.47
C ASN A 331 -24.67 -18.85 8.32
N LYS A 332 -25.80 -18.96 9.02
CA LYS A 332 -26.70 -20.10 8.82
C LYS A 332 -27.24 -20.16 7.39
N VAL A 333 -27.69 -19.03 6.83
CA VAL A 333 -28.21 -18.97 5.44
C VAL A 333 -27.10 -19.23 4.41
N LEU A 334 -25.88 -18.71 4.63
CA LEU A 334 -24.72 -18.97 3.77
C LEU A 334 -24.24 -20.44 3.81
N GLY A 335 -24.42 -21.13 4.93
CA GLY A 335 -24.08 -22.55 5.07
C GLY A 335 -25.13 -23.52 4.50
N GLU A 336 -26.36 -23.07 4.21
CA GLU A 336 -27.44 -23.90 3.64
C GLU A 336 -27.44 -23.90 2.09
N MET A 337 -26.54 -23.16 1.45
CA MET A 337 -26.42 -22.99 -0.01
C MET A 337 -25.02 -23.42 -0.53
N PRO A 338 -24.86 -23.72 -1.84
CA PRO A 338 -23.56 -24.13 -2.38
C PRO A 338 -22.54 -22.97 -2.41
N VAL A 339 -21.25 -23.30 -2.30
CA VAL A 339 -20.11 -22.35 -2.28
C VAL A 339 -20.22 -21.28 -3.36
N GLU A 340 -20.42 -21.68 -4.62
CA GLU A 340 -20.46 -20.76 -5.77
C GLU A 340 -21.55 -19.68 -5.60
N GLU A 341 -22.74 -20.04 -5.10
CA GLU A 341 -23.84 -19.10 -4.86
C GLU A 341 -23.58 -18.21 -3.62
N ALA A 342 -22.98 -18.76 -2.57
CA ALA A 342 -22.61 -18.00 -1.37
C ALA A 342 -21.47 -17.00 -1.63
N GLU A 343 -20.48 -17.36 -2.46
CA GLU A 343 -19.38 -16.47 -2.88
C GLU A 343 -19.92 -15.28 -3.67
N GLU A 344 -20.80 -15.54 -4.64
CA GLU A 344 -21.50 -14.50 -5.38
C GLU A 344 -22.36 -13.60 -4.48
N LEU A 345 -23.02 -14.15 -3.46
CA LEU A 345 -23.83 -13.39 -2.51
C LEU A 345 -22.99 -12.52 -1.60
N VAL A 346 -21.86 -13.02 -1.08
CA VAL A 346 -20.92 -12.22 -0.28
C VAL A 346 -20.32 -11.09 -1.10
N ALA A 347 -19.94 -11.32 -2.37
CA ALA A 347 -19.48 -10.27 -3.28
C ALA A 347 -20.55 -9.18 -3.50
N LYS A 348 -21.83 -9.57 -3.66
CA LYS A 348 -22.96 -8.63 -3.81
C LYS A 348 -23.25 -7.85 -2.52
N LEU A 349 -22.97 -8.40 -1.34
CA LEU A 349 -23.11 -7.70 -0.05
C LEU A 349 -22.03 -6.63 0.15
N ASP A 350 -20.82 -6.89 -0.33
CA ASP A 350 -19.70 -5.94 -0.34
C ASP A 350 -19.94 -4.83 -1.38
N GLU A 351 -20.31 -5.17 -2.62
CA GLU A 351 -20.64 -4.19 -3.68
C GLU A 351 -21.79 -3.25 -3.27
N ALA A 352 -22.82 -3.78 -2.61
CA ALA A 352 -23.93 -2.98 -2.11
C ALA A 352 -23.61 -2.16 -0.85
N GLY A 353 -22.42 -2.30 -0.25
CA GLY A 353 -22.06 -1.65 1.01
C GLY A 353 -22.99 -2.05 2.16
N ILE A 354 -23.49 -3.29 2.16
CA ILE A 354 -24.34 -3.86 3.21
C ILE A 354 -23.47 -4.50 4.29
N LEU A 355 -22.32 -5.06 3.91
CA LEU A 355 -21.33 -5.60 4.83
C LEU A 355 -20.51 -4.45 5.45
N SER A 356 -20.44 -4.36 6.78
CA SER A 356 -19.60 -3.37 7.47
C SER A 356 -18.64 -4.04 8.45
N PHE A 357 -17.38 -3.60 8.45
CA PHE A 357 -16.37 -4.08 9.39
C PHE A 357 -16.02 -2.96 10.37
N SER A 358 -16.24 -3.21 11.66
CA SER A 358 -15.90 -2.27 12.73
C SER A 358 -14.95 -2.95 13.72
N SER A 359 -13.69 -2.51 13.78
CA SER A 359 -12.73 -3.04 14.75
C SER A 359 -12.67 -2.15 15.99
N SER A 360 -12.70 -2.79 17.17
CA SER A 360 -12.53 -2.12 18.46
C SER A 360 -11.06 -1.98 18.89
N GLU A 361 -10.14 -2.67 18.22
CA GLU A 361 -8.70 -2.58 18.48
C GLU A 361 -7.96 -1.87 17.36
N VAL A 362 -6.96 -1.07 17.75
CA VAL A 362 -6.06 -0.41 16.80
C VAL A 362 -4.93 -1.37 16.46
N ARG A 363 -5.07 -2.11 15.36
CA ARG A 363 -3.98 -2.95 14.83
C ARG A 363 -2.83 -2.07 14.31
N ASP A 364 -1.63 -2.34 14.82
CA ASP A 364 -0.36 -1.79 14.35
C ASP A 364 0.30 -2.84 13.45
N GLU A 365 0.38 -2.56 12.15
CA GLU A 365 0.95 -3.48 11.15
C GLU A 365 2.34 -3.04 10.67
N THR A 366 3.00 -2.13 11.38
CA THR A 366 4.30 -1.56 11.01
C THR A 366 5.49 -2.49 11.34
N GLY A 367 5.27 -3.82 11.36
CA GLY A 367 6.07 -4.77 12.13
C GLY A 367 6.43 -6.12 11.48
N LYS A 368 6.33 -6.28 10.15
CA LYS A 368 6.89 -7.44 9.44
C LYS A 368 7.79 -6.99 8.28
N ALA A 369 9.03 -7.46 8.33
CA ALA A 369 10.09 -7.26 7.33
C ALA A 369 10.17 -8.43 6.34
#